data_AF-A0A935W9K5-F1
#
_entry.id   AF-A0A935W9K5-F1
#
_cell.length_a   1.000
_cell.length_b   1.000
_cell.length_c   1.000
_cell.angle_alpha   90.00
_cell.angle_beta   90.00
_cell.angle_gamma   90.00
#
_symmetry.space_group_name_H-M   'P 1'
#
loop_
_entity.id
_entity.type
_entity.pdbx_description
1 polymer ?
#
loop_
_entity_poly.entity_id
_entity_poly.type
_entity_poly.pdbx_seq_one_letter_code
_entity_poly.pdbx_strand_id
1 'polypeptide(L)'
;MDYKISIKTGSVSNAGTDADVTIKIYGSLFNTQDLTLNEHKNKNVFEKDNIDAFLIESQNIGEIEKIEIWHNNKWLGADWFLESVTIENITDNKSYFFQVKKWIEGNKKYEFTPIENVKYEIEIAIGTLSGSGSNSNLYISIIGSKSHTYFFNVKPYLPNKEFITGHSYVFETHNEDVGQINEIKLKSDSEGFNSNLFINRIKIKKTSEDEPRIFPIFRWLKPNNEYSFSPNNVEYSFKISTGNVSAGGTDANVSMILYGTNGNSDEIKLNDYIAKNAFEAGRYDYFKISLRDLGEINKIKIWHDEQFLGDGWYLNKIEIKNEKSSLKLEFPFYSWLDKSENPQSINVELTTLPLIPRPFYAIAHMVNTPAYVEEALDMGSNAIEFDITPSLEKDDNFSFTVFHGFRPDFDPDKVNLMERSLAKTDLAIFLNKLREFEKQYPKFSLCIFDCKLGGVPKSKLNQCGMQLAEVIEKSFCKNDPNNRVNCIMSVGKKNYTAFFDGFFETLPKEFRRYFGADLSEESFQITEKTFEKRNEGNFWWGSGIASQAPKALRNYVPQFLIAAKKRTIRGIIKKIYYWTLDDPDSMEKMLVTKLDGIIVNNPLKLLRVLEKEEFKHTYKLAERNDNPFIVI
;
A
#
# COMPACT_ATOMS: atom_id res chain seq x y z
N MET A 1 -43.73 -47.30 5.53
CA MET A 1 -42.50 -46.49 5.58
C MET A 1 -42.82 -45.25 6.37
N ASP A 2 -41.86 -44.81 7.17
CA ASP A 2 -42.07 -43.70 8.09
C ASP A 2 -41.44 -42.46 7.49
N TYR A 3 -42.24 -41.40 7.36
CA TYR A 3 -41.76 -40.12 6.89
C TYR A 3 -41.89 -39.08 8.01
N LYS A 4 -40.85 -38.29 8.19
CA LYS A 4 -40.85 -37.12 9.06
C LYS A 4 -41.05 -35.87 8.23
N ILE A 5 -42.16 -35.20 8.44
CA ILE A 5 -42.47 -33.89 7.84
C ILE A 5 -42.10 -32.82 8.85
N SER A 6 -41.14 -31.95 8.53
CA SER A 6 -40.81 -30.78 9.33
C SER A 6 -41.24 -29.51 8.60
N ILE A 7 -42.07 -28.71 9.23
CA ILE A 7 -42.63 -27.48 8.70
C ILE A 7 -42.03 -26.30 9.45
N LYS A 8 -41.49 -25.34 8.71
CA LYS A 8 -41.01 -24.07 9.27
C LYS A 8 -41.98 -22.95 8.94
N THR A 9 -42.57 -22.35 9.97
CA THR A 9 -43.28 -21.07 9.84
C THR A 9 -42.27 -19.93 9.84
N GLY A 10 -42.43 -18.95 8.95
CA GLY A 10 -41.45 -17.87 8.83
C GLY A 10 -41.49 -16.85 9.96
N SER A 11 -40.51 -15.95 9.96
CA SER A 11 -40.29 -14.96 11.02
C SER A 11 -40.96 -13.60 10.76
N VAL A 12 -41.79 -13.47 9.73
CA VAL A 12 -42.52 -12.22 9.42
C VAL A 12 -43.63 -11.95 10.44
N SER A 13 -44.09 -10.70 10.57
CA SER A 13 -45.17 -10.35 11.49
C SER A 13 -46.44 -11.11 11.18
N ASN A 14 -47.08 -11.68 12.21
CA ASN A 14 -48.28 -12.51 12.12
C ASN A 14 -48.14 -13.75 11.21
N ALA A 15 -46.93 -14.31 11.10
CA ALA A 15 -46.66 -15.46 10.22
C ALA A 15 -47.37 -16.76 10.64
N GLY A 16 -47.76 -16.91 11.90
CA GLY A 16 -48.34 -18.14 12.44
C GLY A 16 -49.80 -18.37 12.06
N THR A 17 -50.31 -19.58 12.30
CA THR A 17 -51.71 -19.92 12.04
C THR A 17 -52.26 -20.92 13.05
N ASP A 18 -53.53 -20.74 13.40
CA ASP A 18 -54.32 -21.69 14.19
C ASP A 18 -55.20 -22.60 13.29
N ALA A 19 -55.14 -22.42 11.97
CA ALA A 19 -55.92 -23.20 11.01
C ALA A 19 -55.38 -24.63 10.85
N ASP A 20 -56.24 -25.56 10.44
CA ASP A 20 -55.80 -26.94 10.22
C ASP A 20 -54.99 -27.03 8.92
N VAL A 21 -53.70 -27.34 9.03
CA VAL A 21 -52.76 -27.46 7.91
C VAL A 21 -52.81 -28.87 7.36
N THR A 22 -53.07 -28.98 6.06
CA THR A 22 -53.15 -30.24 5.33
C THR A 22 -52.10 -30.30 4.25
N ILE A 23 -51.41 -31.42 4.14
CA ILE A 23 -50.41 -31.69 3.10
C ILE A 23 -50.76 -32.96 2.33
N LYS A 24 -50.47 -32.97 1.03
CA LYS A 24 -50.49 -34.17 0.20
C LYS A 24 -49.15 -34.30 -0.53
N ILE A 25 -48.56 -35.48 -0.46
CA ILE A 25 -47.24 -35.77 -1.03
C ILE A 25 -47.44 -36.62 -2.28
N TYR A 26 -46.80 -36.21 -3.37
CA TYR A 26 -46.81 -36.92 -4.64
C TYR A 26 -45.43 -37.52 -4.89
N GLY A 27 -45.38 -38.80 -5.25
CA GLY A 27 -44.13 -39.47 -5.59
C GLY A 27 -44.29 -40.45 -6.74
N SER A 28 -43.14 -40.85 -7.27
CA SER A 28 -43.02 -41.70 -8.46
C SER A 28 -43.69 -43.08 -8.35
N LEU A 29 -43.94 -43.59 -7.14
CA LEU A 29 -44.64 -44.87 -6.94
C LEU A 29 -46.07 -44.69 -6.43
N PHE A 30 -46.27 -43.80 -5.44
CA PHE A 30 -47.57 -43.58 -4.81
C PHE A 30 -47.72 -42.13 -4.35
N ASN A 31 -48.97 -41.65 -4.31
CA ASN A 31 -49.33 -40.39 -3.67
C ASN A 31 -49.99 -40.68 -2.32
N THR A 32 -49.79 -39.80 -1.33
CA THR A 32 -50.53 -39.90 -0.08
C THR A 32 -51.99 -39.50 -0.26
N GLN A 33 -52.83 -39.88 0.70
CA GLN A 33 -54.10 -39.18 0.92
C GLN A 33 -53.84 -37.75 1.43
N ASP A 34 -54.90 -36.96 1.60
CA ASP A 34 -54.84 -35.67 2.27
C ASP A 34 -54.48 -35.90 3.75
N LEU A 35 -53.37 -35.34 4.23
CA LEU A 35 -52.85 -35.53 5.59
C LEU A 35 -52.98 -34.24 6.39
N THR A 36 -53.95 -34.17 7.29
CA THR A 36 -54.12 -33.03 8.21
C THR A 36 -53.15 -33.18 9.38
N LEU A 37 -52.17 -32.28 9.49
CA LEU A 37 -51.01 -32.47 10.36
C LEU A 37 -51.31 -32.20 11.85
N ASN A 38 -52.28 -31.33 12.12
CA ASN A 38 -52.67 -30.91 13.46
C ASN A 38 -54.06 -31.44 13.89
N GLU A 39 -54.62 -32.44 13.19
CA GLU A 39 -56.00 -32.92 13.40
C GLU A 39 -56.29 -33.40 14.84
N HIS A 40 -55.25 -33.78 15.61
CA HIS A 40 -55.40 -34.31 16.97
C HIS A 40 -54.23 -33.98 17.94
N LYS A 41 -53.48 -32.89 17.72
CA LYS A 41 -52.34 -32.48 18.59
C LYS A 41 -52.49 -31.05 19.14
N ASN A 42 -51.67 -30.71 20.15
CA ASN A 42 -51.64 -29.43 20.86
C ASN A 42 -51.90 -28.23 19.92
N LYS A 43 -52.82 -27.34 20.32
CA LYS A 43 -53.29 -26.16 19.55
C LYS A 43 -52.24 -25.05 19.32
N ASN A 44 -50.96 -25.33 19.46
CA ASN A 44 -49.90 -24.30 19.47
C ASN A 44 -48.73 -24.76 18.58
N VAL A 45 -49.06 -25.15 17.36
CA VAL A 45 -48.14 -25.56 16.29
C VAL A 45 -48.28 -24.55 15.16
N PHE A 46 -47.25 -24.43 14.33
CA PHE A 46 -47.14 -23.45 13.25
C PHE A 46 -46.98 -22.00 13.73
N GLU A 47 -46.43 -21.80 14.92
CA GLU A 47 -46.13 -20.48 15.47
C GLU A 47 -45.02 -19.74 14.70
N LYS A 48 -45.05 -18.41 14.74
CA LYS A 48 -44.03 -17.55 14.12
C LYS A 48 -42.61 -18.00 14.52
N ASP A 49 -41.74 -18.18 13.53
CA ASP A 49 -40.33 -18.60 13.69
C ASP A 49 -40.15 -19.97 14.37
N ASN A 50 -41.18 -20.83 14.36
CA ASN A 50 -41.12 -22.18 14.90
C ASN A 50 -40.95 -23.25 13.81
N ILE A 51 -40.38 -24.40 14.20
CA ILE A 51 -40.31 -25.61 13.38
C ILE A 51 -41.11 -26.72 14.06
N ASP A 52 -42.13 -27.23 13.38
CA ASP A 52 -43.00 -28.30 13.86
C ASP A 52 -42.76 -29.58 13.05
N ALA A 53 -42.62 -30.72 13.75
CA ALA A 53 -42.32 -32.00 13.13
C ALA A 53 -43.43 -33.04 13.35
N PHE A 54 -43.77 -33.76 12.28
CA PHE A 54 -44.85 -34.73 12.23
C PHE A 54 -44.30 -36.04 11.66
N LEU A 55 -44.60 -37.15 12.33
CA LEU A 55 -44.33 -38.49 11.82
C LEU A 55 -45.59 -39.02 11.16
N ILE A 56 -45.46 -39.49 9.92
CA ILE A 56 -46.54 -40.11 9.16
C ILE A 56 -46.09 -41.50 8.69
N GLU A 57 -47.03 -42.43 8.67
CA GLU A 57 -46.85 -43.74 8.04
C GLU A 57 -47.56 -43.74 6.69
N SER A 58 -46.86 -44.18 5.65
CA SER A 58 -47.46 -44.37 4.32
C SER A 58 -46.81 -45.54 3.60
N GLN A 59 -47.37 -45.91 2.44
CA GLN A 59 -46.71 -46.82 1.50
C GLN A 59 -45.38 -46.21 1.01
N ASN A 60 -44.58 -46.99 0.29
CA ASN A 60 -43.36 -46.45 -0.33
C ASN A 60 -43.76 -45.45 -1.42
N ILE A 61 -43.55 -44.16 -1.17
CA ILE A 61 -43.93 -43.04 -2.05
C ILE A 61 -42.98 -42.99 -3.28
N GLY A 62 -41.81 -43.63 -3.20
CA GLY A 62 -40.76 -43.53 -4.21
C GLY A 62 -40.00 -42.21 -4.11
N GLU A 63 -39.41 -41.77 -5.22
CA GLU A 63 -38.89 -40.40 -5.34
C GLU A 63 -40.03 -39.39 -5.18
N ILE A 64 -39.93 -38.47 -4.22
CA ILE A 64 -40.95 -37.44 -4.00
C ILE A 64 -40.80 -36.37 -5.08
N GLU A 65 -41.87 -36.12 -5.81
CA GLU A 65 -41.88 -35.23 -6.98
C GLU A 65 -42.46 -33.84 -6.64
N LYS A 66 -43.48 -33.79 -5.76
CA LYS A 66 -44.11 -32.54 -5.31
C LYS A 66 -44.93 -32.71 -4.05
N ILE A 67 -45.32 -31.58 -3.45
CA ILE A 67 -46.33 -31.49 -2.40
C ILE A 67 -47.43 -30.51 -2.80
N GLU A 68 -48.63 -30.77 -2.32
CA GLU A 68 -49.67 -29.74 -2.17
C GLU A 68 -49.86 -29.45 -0.69
N ILE A 69 -49.92 -28.17 -0.32
CA ILE A 69 -50.16 -27.75 1.06
C ILE A 69 -51.19 -26.63 1.10
N TRP A 70 -52.07 -26.68 2.09
CA TRP A 70 -53.13 -25.70 2.32
C TRP A 70 -53.57 -25.71 3.78
N HIS A 71 -54.44 -24.78 4.15
CA HIS A 71 -55.14 -24.81 5.42
C HIS A 71 -56.65 -24.67 5.22
N ASN A 72 -57.43 -24.95 6.26
CA ASN A 72 -58.90 -24.87 6.20
C ASN A 72 -59.49 -23.47 6.47
N ASN A 73 -58.63 -22.46 6.66
CA ASN A 73 -58.98 -21.05 6.81
C ASN A 73 -59.97 -20.78 7.95
N LYS A 74 -59.93 -21.61 8.99
CA LYS A 74 -60.66 -21.36 10.23
C LYS A 74 -59.91 -20.30 11.04
N TRP A 75 -60.66 -19.54 11.84
CA TRP A 75 -60.18 -18.51 12.77
C TRP A 75 -59.76 -17.18 12.11
N LEU A 76 -59.79 -16.09 12.90
CA LEU A 76 -59.37 -14.77 12.44
C LEU A 76 -57.85 -14.72 12.33
N GLY A 77 -57.33 -14.33 11.17
CA GLY A 77 -55.88 -14.33 10.90
C GLY A 77 -55.32 -15.70 10.49
N ALA A 78 -56.12 -16.52 9.80
CA ALA A 78 -55.74 -17.86 9.36
C ALA A 78 -54.61 -17.92 8.32
N ASP A 79 -54.38 -16.82 7.59
CA ASP A 79 -53.32 -16.73 6.59
C ASP A 79 -51.98 -17.05 7.24
N TRP A 80 -51.20 -17.89 6.58
CA TRP A 80 -50.02 -18.51 7.17
C TRP A 80 -48.79 -18.29 6.32
N PHE A 81 -47.72 -17.74 6.89
CA PHE A 81 -46.47 -17.61 6.14
C PHE A 81 -45.60 -18.85 6.32
N LEU A 82 -45.75 -19.79 5.39
CA LEU A 82 -44.95 -21.01 5.31
C LEU A 82 -43.57 -20.70 4.73
N GLU A 83 -42.50 -20.94 5.49
CA GLU A 83 -41.12 -20.73 5.03
C GLU A 83 -40.60 -21.95 4.25
N SER A 84 -40.69 -23.15 4.81
CA SER A 84 -40.22 -24.37 4.15
C SER A 84 -40.87 -25.64 4.71
N VAL A 85 -40.81 -26.71 3.93
CA VAL A 85 -41.16 -28.08 4.35
C VAL A 85 -39.97 -28.99 4.08
N THR A 86 -39.62 -29.85 5.03
CA THR A 86 -38.64 -30.93 4.83
C THR A 86 -39.36 -32.25 5.02
N ILE A 87 -39.21 -33.19 4.08
CA ILE A 87 -39.73 -34.55 4.20
C ILE A 87 -38.56 -35.51 4.20
N GLU A 88 -38.37 -36.21 5.30
CA GLU A 88 -37.34 -37.23 5.46
C GLU A 88 -37.99 -38.61 5.47
N ASN A 89 -37.57 -39.49 4.57
CA ASN A 89 -37.87 -40.91 4.66
C ASN A 89 -36.88 -41.54 5.65
N ILE A 90 -37.37 -41.89 6.83
CA ILE A 90 -36.56 -42.41 7.94
C ILE A 90 -35.99 -43.80 7.61
N THR A 91 -36.63 -44.51 6.67
CA THR A 91 -36.25 -45.89 6.32
C THR A 91 -34.97 -45.92 5.50
N ASP A 92 -34.78 -44.97 4.58
CA ASP A 92 -33.63 -44.91 3.65
C ASP A 92 -32.77 -43.65 3.82
N ASN A 93 -33.07 -42.81 4.83
CA ASN A 93 -32.43 -41.53 5.12
C ASN A 93 -32.41 -40.53 3.94
N LYS A 94 -33.34 -40.65 2.97
CA LYS A 94 -33.51 -39.64 1.93
C LYS A 94 -34.31 -38.45 2.47
N SER A 95 -33.86 -37.24 2.17
CA SER A 95 -34.53 -36.01 2.57
C SER A 95 -34.84 -35.12 1.36
N TYR A 96 -36.04 -34.55 1.35
CA TYR A 96 -36.56 -33.69 0.30
C TYR A 96 -36.93 -32.35 0.92
N PHE A 97 -36.36 -31.27 0.39
CA PHE A 97 -36.58 -29.92 0.90
C PHE A 97 -37.43 -29.11 -0.07
N PHE A 98 -38.45 -28.44 0.44
CA PHE A 98 -39.37 -27.60 -0.30
C PHE A 98 -39.26 -26.18 0.23
N GLN A 99 -38.66 -25.29 -0.54
CA GLN A 99 -38.62 -23.87 -0.22
C GLN A 99 -39.95 -23.22 -0.64
N VAL A 100 -40.68 -22.62 0.31
CA VAL A 100 -42.00 -22.04 0.07
C VAL A 100 -42.00 -20.52 0.17
N LYS A 101 -41.62 -19.97 1.34
CA LYS A 101 -41.58 -18.52 1.67
C LYS A 101 -42.77 -17.72 1.13
N LYS A 102 -43.99 -18.19 1.41
CA LYS A 102 -45.22 -17.65 0.85
C LYS A 102 -46.35 -17.64 1.87
N TRP A 103 -47.20 -16.60 1.79
CA TRP A 103 -48.51 -16.60 2.45
C TRP A 103 -49.41 -17.63 1.77
N ILE A 104 -49.76 -18.65 2.53
CA ILE A 104 -50.82 -19.60 2.24
C ILE A 104 -52.10 -18.89 2.68
N GLU A 105 -52.98 -18.59 1.73
CA GLU A 105 -54.14 -17.71 1.96
C GLU A 105 -55.45 -18.43 1.63
N GLY A 106 -56.46 -18.21 2.47
CA GLY A 106 -57.78 -18.79 2.26
C GLY A 106 -57.76 -20.33 2.19
N ASN A 107 -58.65 -20.92 1.38
CA ASN A 107 -58.72 -22.38 1.17
C ASN A 107 -58.00 -22.83 -0.11
N LYS A 108 -57.01 -22.07 -0.58
CA LYS A 108 -56.29 -22.39 -1.82
C LYS A 108 -55.23 -23.48 -1.57
N LYS A 109 -55.13 -24.44 -2.49
CA LYS A 109 -54.01 -25.40 -2.53
C LYS A 109 -52.81 -24.81 -3.24
N TYR A 110 -51.64 -24.93 -2.63
CA TYR A 110 -50.37 -24.48 -3.20
C TYR A 110 -49.48 -25.68 -3.47
N GLU A 111 -48.92 -25.74 -4.68
CA GLU A 111 -48.06 -26.82 -5.13
C GLU A 111 -46.59 -26.41 -5.10
N PHE A 112 -45.71 -27.29 -4.62
CA PHE A 112 -44.27 -27.09 -4.55
C PHE A 112 -43.52 -28.35 -4.94
N THR A 113 -42.44 -28.23 -5.70
CA THR A 113 -41.50 -29.32 -6.01
C THR A 113 -40.29 -29.25 -5.09
N PRO A 114 -39.64 -30.39 -4.77
CA PRO A 114 -38.44 -30.35 -3.93
C PRO A 114 -37.28 -29.73 -4.70
N ILE A 115 -36.39 -29.09 -3.96
CA ILE A 115 -35.14 -28.53 -4.45
C ILE A 115 -33.96 -29.16 -3.71
N GLU A 116 -32.78 -29.12 -4.33
CA GLU A 116 -31.55 -29.58 -3.70
C GLU A 116 -31.23 -28.69 -2.48
N ASN A 117 -31.09 -29.32 -1.31
CA ASN A 117 -30.83 -28.64 -0.05
C ASN A 117 -29.35 -28.70 0.28
N VAL A 118 -28.64 -27.60 0.03
CA VAL A 118 -27.21 -27.49 0.27
C VAL A 118 -26.95 -26.88 1.64
N LYS A 119 -26.02 -27.50 2.37
CA LYS A 119 -25.53 -27.02 3.65
C LYS A 119 -24.42 -25.97 3.44
N TYR A 120 -24.62 -24.78 3.99
CA TYR A 120 -23.67 -23.67 3.99
C TYR A 120 -23.10 -23.47 5.40
N GLU A 121 -21.79 -23.39 5.52
CA GLU A 121 -21.05 -22.93 6.70
C GLU A 121 -20.69 -21.45 6.49
N ILE A 122 -21.07 -20.59 7.43
CA ILE A 122 -20.88 -19.14 7.34
C ILE A 122 -20.08 -18.65 8.54
N GLU A 123 -18.91 -18.07 8.28
CA GLU A 123 -18.09 -17.34 9.26
C GLU A 123 -18.30 -15.83 9.10
N ILE A 124 -18.67 -15.13 10.17
CA ILE A 124 -18.81 -13.66 10.18
C ILE A 124 -17.79 -13.08 11.15
N ALA A 125 -16.91 -12.22 10.68
CA ALA A 125 -15.92 -11.54 11.50
C ALA A 125 -16.31 -10.07 11.75
N ILE A 126 -16.60 -9.75 13.01
CA ILE A 126 -16.98 -8.40 13.45
C ILE A 126 -15.73 -7.52 13.61
N GLY A 127 -15.88 -6.24 13.26
CA GLY A 127 -14.83 -5.23 13.38
C GLY A 127 -14.26 -5.09 14.78
N THR A 128 -13.03 -4.60 14.87
CA THR A 128 -12.38 -4.23 16.14
C THR A 128 -12.53 -2.74 16.47
N LEU A 129 -13.18 -1.95 15.60
CA LEU A 129 -13.45 -0.55 15.87
C LEU A 129 -14.40 -0.43 17.07
N SER A 130 -14.22 0.61 17.88
CA SER A 130 -15.11 0.85 19.03
C SER A 130 -16.57 0.94 18.57
N GLY A 131 -17.45 0.15 19.18
CA GLY A 131 -18.87 0.09 18.85
C GLY A 131 -19.23 -0.78 17.64
N SER A 132 -18.31 -1.61 17.12
CA SER A 132 -18.56 -2.47 15.96
C SER A 132 -19.66 -3.51 16.19
N GLY A 133 -19.83 -3.97 17.44
CA GLY A 133 -20.84 -4.93 17.84
C GLY A 133 -22.25 -4.35 17.93
N SER A 134 -23.25 -5.22 17.79
CA SER A 134 -24.67 -4.87 17.77
C SER A 134 -25.53 -6.06 18.19
N ASN A 135 -26.72 -5.82 18.75
CA ASN A 135 -27.74 -6.85 18.95
C ASN A 135 -28.91 -6.76 17.96
N SER A 136 -28.77 -5.97 16.88
CA SER A 136 -29.70 -5.97 15.74
C SER A 136 -29.70 -7.32 15.01
N ASN A 137 -30.76 -7.61 14.26
CA ASN A 137 -30.75 -8.77 13.36
C ASN A 137 -29.89 -8.46 12.14
N LEU A 138 -29.10 -9.45 11.72
CA LEU A 138 -28.35 -9.44 10.47
C LEU A 138 -28.97 -10.48 9.54
N TYR A 139 -29.32 -10.05 8.34
CA TYR A 139 -29.86 -10.90 7.30
C TYR A 139 -28.87 -11.04 6.15
N ILE A 140 -28.73 -12.27 5.65
CA ILE A 140 -27.84 -12.60 4.54
C ILE A 140 -28.66 -13.25 3.42
N SER A 141 -28.40 -12.84 2.18
CA SER A 141 -28.82 -13.54 0.96
C SER A 141 -27.57 -13.90 0.16
N ILE A 142 -27.47 -15.17 -0.28
CA ILE A 142 -26.34 -15.70 -1.02
C ILE A 142 -26.76 -15.78 -2.49
N ILE A 143 -25.97 -15.19 -3.39
CA ILE A 143 -26.26 -15.16 -4.83
C ILE A 143 -25.18 -15.95 -5.55
N GLY A 144 -25.59 -16.91 -6.37
CA GLY A 144 -24.68 -17.72 -7.16
C GLY A 144 -25.06 -17.83 -8.63
N SER A 145 -24.40 -18.74 -9.32
CA SER A 145 -24.54 -18.94 -10.77
C SER A 145 -25.86 -19.60 -11.20
N LYS A 146 -26.57 -20.30 -10.30
CA LYS A 146 -27.83 -21.00 -10.59
C LYS A 146 -29.06 -20.23 -10.08
N SER A 147 -28.98 -19.72 -8.85
CA SER A 147 -30.08 -19.03 -8.17
C SER A 147 -29.56 -18.10 -7.06
N HIS A 148 -30.45 -17.64 -6.18
CA HIS A 148 -30.11 -16.84 -5.01
C HIS A 148 -31.00 -17.25 -3.84
N THR A 149 -30.46 -17.30 -2.63
CA THR A 149 -31.27 -17.52 -1.43
C THR A 149 -32.06 -16.25 -1.12
N TYR A 150 -33.25 -16.40 -0.53
CA TYR A 150 -33.87 -15.28 0.20
C TYR A 150 -33.01 -14.87 1.41
N PHE A 151 -33.28 -13.69 1.95
CA PHE A 151 -32.69 -13.23 3.20
C PHE A 151 -33.06 -14.16 4.36
N PHE A 152 -32.08 -14.64 5.11
CA PHE A 152 -32.27 -15.38 6.35
C PHE A 152 -31.55 -14.69 7.51
N ASN A 153 -32.15 -14.73 8.70
CA ASN A 153 -31.62 -14.10 9.91
C ASN A 153 -30.50 -14.96 10.53
N VAL A 154 -29.40 -14.31 10.87
CA VAL A 154 -28.22 -14.95 11.50
C VAL A 154 -28.29 -14.93 13.03
N LYS A 155 -29.01 -13.97 13.62
CA LYS A 155 -29.04 -13.77 15.09
C LYS A 155 -29.41 -15.01 15.89
N PRO A 156 -30.37 -15.88 15.46
CA PRO A 156 -30.71 -17.09 16.20
C PRO A 156 -29.55 -18.05 16.44
N TYR A 157 -28.49 -17.99 15.63
CA TYR A 157 -27.31 -18.85 15.73
C TYR A 157 -26.23 -18.32 16.68
N LEU A 158 -26.42 -17.13 17.27
CA LEU A 158 -25.44 -16.51 18.16
C LEU A 158 -25.62 -16.97 19.62
N PRO A 159 -24.54 -17.30 20.36
CA PRO A 159 -24.63 -17.79 21.73
C PRO A 159 -25.43 -16.90 22.70
N ASN A 160 -25.36 -15.57 22.51
CA ASN A 160 -26.06 -14.57 23.32
C ASN A 160 -27.03 -13.70 22.51
N LYS A 161 -27.37 -14.10 21.27
CA LYS A 161 -28.17 -13.28 20.33
C LYS A 161 -27.62 -11.86 20.13
N GLU A 162 -26.30 -11.70 20.20
CA GLU A 162 -25.60 -10.41 20.05
C GLU A 162 -24.25 -10.61 19.34
N PHE A 163 -23.88 -9.64 18.50
CA PHE A 163 -22.58 -9.52 17.88
C PHE A 163 -21.64 -8.69 18.75
N ILE A 164 -20.52 -9.26 19.15
CA ILE A 164 -19.53 -8.63 20.01
C ILE A 164 -18.39 -8.09 19.14
N THR A 165 -17.95 -6.86 19.43
CA THR A 165 -16.78 -6.23 18.80
C THR A 165 -15.57 -7.17 18.83
N GLY A 166 -14.91 -7.33 17.69
CA GLY A 166 -13.70 -8.14 17.51
C GLY A 166 -13.89 -9.65 17.49
N HIS A 167 -15.13 -10.15 17.67
CA HIS A 167 -15.40 -11.59 17.66
C HIS A 167 -15.70 -12.10 16.25
N SER A 168 -15.55 -13.42 16.07
CA SER A 168 -15.98 -14.13 14.87
C SER A 168 -16.97 -15.23 15.24
N TYR A 169 -17.99 -15.42 14.40
CA TYR A 169 -19.06 -16.39 14.62
C TYR A 169 -19.13 -17.35 13.44
N VAL A 170 -19.32 -18.64 13.72
CA VAL A 170 -19.52 -19.67 12.69
C VAL A 170 -20.85 -20.34 12.95
N PHE A 171 -21.67 -20.49 11.92
CA PHE A 171 -22.92 -21.22 11.99
C PHE A 171 -23.21 -21.93 10.67
N GLU A 172 -24.14 -22.87 10.72
CA GLU A 172 -24.56 -23.68 9.57
C GLU A 172 -26.02 -23.42 9.23
N THR A 173 -26.34 -23.39 7.94
CA THR A 173 -27.70 -23.22 7.43
C THR A 173 -27.92 -24.06 6.18
N HIS A 174 -29.18 -24.44 5.93
CA HIS A 174 -29.58 -25.24 4.78
C HIS A 174 -30.45 -24.40 3.85
N ASN A 175 -30.03 -24.26 2.59
CA ASN A 175 -30.75 -23.47 1.58
C ASN A 175 -30.56 -24.12 0.19
N GLU A 176 -31.25 -23.58 -0.81
CA GLU A 176 -31.10 -23.98 -2.21
C GLU A 176 -29.64 -23.97 -2.70
N ASP A 177 -29.28 -24.85 -3.65
CA ASP A 177 -27.99 -24.77 -4.33
C ASP A 177 -27.95 -23.56 -5.27
N VAL A 178 -27.25 -22.51 -4.85
CA VAL A 178 -27.05 -21.32 -5.67
C VAL A 178 -26.00 -21.54 -6.77
N GLY A 179 -25.34 -22.70 -6.84
CA GLY A 179 -24.22 -22.94 -7.74
C GLY A 179 -22.94 -22.29 -7.24
N GLN A 180 -22.13 -21.72 -8.14
CA GLN A 180 -20.92 -20.99 -7.75
C GLN A 180 -21.31 -19.68 -7.05
N ILE A 181 -20.86 -19.46 -5.81
CA ILE A 181 -21.18 -18.26 -5.04
C ILE A 181 -20.42 -17.06 -5.62
N ASN A 182 -21.16 -16.03 -6.04
CA ASN A 182 -20.64 -14.87 -6.78
C ASN A 182 -20.83 -13.55 -6.03
N GLU A 183 -21.86 -13.44 -5.20
CA GLU A 183 -22.21 -12.23 -4.45
C GLU A 183 -22.95 -12.61 -3.16
N ILE A 184 -22.87 -11.75 -2.15
CA ILE A 184 -23.77 -11.76 -1.00
C ILE A 184 -24.44 -10.40 -0.84
N LYS A 185 -25.68 -10.43 -0.35
CA LYS A 185 -26.41 -9.25 0.10
C LYS A 185 -26.61 -9.27 1.59
N LEU A 186 -26.40 -8.13 2.24
CA LEU A 186 -26.53 -7.94 3.68
C LEU A 186 -27.57 -6.87 4.00
N LYS A 187 -28.36 -7.12 5.05
CA LYS A 187 -29.26 -6.14 5.68
C LYS A 187 -29.14 -6.23 7.19
N SER A 188 -29.18 -5.09 7.86
CA SER A 188 -29.35 -5.01 9.31
C SER A 188 -30.64 -4.25 9.61
N ASP A 189 -31.34 -4.63 10.69
CA ASP A 189 -32.48 -3.86 11.19
C ASP A 189 -32.12 -3.01 12.42
N SER A 190 -33.12 -2.34 12.98
CA SER A 190 -33.00 -1.47 14.15
C SER A 190 -33.74 -2.02 15.37
N GLU A 191 -34.04 -3.32 15.43
CA GLU A 191 -34.74 -3.92 16.59
C GLU A 191 -33.86 -3.98 17.85
N GLY A 192 -32.55 -3.74 17.70
CA GLY A 192 -31.55 -3.79 18.77
C GLY A 192 -31.11 -2.43 19.35
N PHE A 193 -30.41 -2.48 20.50
CA PHE A 193 -29.55 -1.42 21.02
C PHE A 193 -28.22 -1.36 20.24
N ASN A 194 -27.80 -0.16 19.82
CA ASN A 194 -26.70 0.07 18.87
C ASN A 194 -26.93 -0.63 17.52
N SER A 195 -27.65 0.05 16.63
CA SER A 195 -28.14 -0.54 15.38
C SER A 195 -27.11 -0.58 14.24
N ASN A 196 -25.93 0.01 14.42
CA ASN A 196 -24.86 -0.03 13.43
C ASN A 196 -23.94 -1.23 13.70
N LEU A 197 -23.71 -2.06 12.68
CA LEU A 197 -22.84 -3.23 12.78
C LEU A 197 -21.66 -3.08 11.82
N PHE A 198 -20.42 -3.14 12.32
CA PHE A 198 -19.22 -3.14 11.45
C PHE A 198 -18.74 -4.56 11.19
N ILE A 199 -18.71 -4.96 9.92
CA ILE A 199 -18.24 -6.28 9.51
C ILE A 199 -16.91 -6.12 8.76
N ASN A 200 -15.89 -6.89 9.17
CA ASN A 200 -14.61 -6.96 8.48
C ASN A 200 -14.70 -7.86 7.24
N ARG A 201 -15.18 -9.09 7.44
CA ARG A 201 -15.30 -10.11 6.39
C ARG A 201 -16.42 -11.11 6.70
N ILE A 202 -16.90 -11.77 5.65
CA ILE A 202 -17.72 -12.98 5.75
C ILE A 202 -17.05 -14.08 4.93
N LYS A 203 -17.02 -15.31 5.43
CA LYS A 203 -16.65 -16.49 4.65
C LYS A 203 -17.86 -17.40 4.50
N ILE A 204 -18.07 -17.94 3.30
CA ILE A 204 -19.15 -18.88 3.04
C ILE A 204 -18.57 -20.09 2.32
N LYS A 205 -18.85 -21.29 2.84
CA LYS A 205 -18.44 -22.56 2.28
C LYS A 205 -19.67 -23.44 2.09
N LYS A 206 -19.91 -23.94 0.87
CA LYS A 206 -20.82 -25.08 0.70
C LYS A 206 -20.10 -26.31 1.25
N THR A 207 -20.80 -27.15 2.02
CA THR A 207 -20.15 -28.31 2.69
C THR A 207 -19.56 -29.31 1.70
N SER A 208 -20.01 -29.30 0.44
CA SER A 208 -19.43 -30.07 -0.66
C SER A 208 -18.15 -29.48 -1.27
N GLU A 209 -17.74 -28.28 -0.86
CA GLU A 209 -16.54 -27.58 -1.33
C GLU A 209 -15.46 -27.52 -0.24
N ASP A 210 -14.19 -27.66 -0.63
CA ASP A 210 -13.05 -27.66 0.30
C ASP A 210 -12.75 -26.27 0.86
N GLU A 211 -12.82 -25.24 0.02
CA GLU A 211 -12.36 -23.89 0.35
C GLU A 211 -13.53 -22.89 0.42
N PRO A 212 -13.60 -22.06 1.48
CA PRO A 212 -14.61 -21.02 1.56
C PRO A 212 -14.38 -19.91 0.53
N ARG A 213 -15.47 -19.30 0.07
CA ARG A 213 -15.42 -17.98 -0.57
C ARG A 213 -15.33 -16.90 0.49
N ILE A 214 -14.38 -15.98 0.32
CA ILE A 214 -14.11 -14.90 1.27
C ILE A 214 -14.64 -13.59 0.68
N PHE A 215 -15.45 -12.89 1.45
CA PHE A 215 -16.04 -11.60 1.11
C PHE A 215 -15.42 -10.53 2.02
N PRO A 216 -14.49 -9.70 1.52
CA PRO A 216 -14.03 -8.53 2.27
C PRO A 216 -15.17 -7.51 2.34
N ILE A 217 -15.47 -6.98 3.53
CA ILE A 217 -16.59 -6.08 3.77
C ILE A 217 -16.10 -4.71 4.24
N PHE A 218 -15.36 -4.66 5.36
CA PHE A 218 -14.84 -3.46 6.03
C PHE A 218 -15.81 -2.27 6.05
N ARG A 219 -17.06 -2.50 6.49
CA ARG A 219 -18.12 -1.50 6.39
C ARG A 219 -19.09 -1.54 7.56
N TRP A 220 -19.54 -0.35 7.96
CA TRP A 220 -20.71 -0.17 8.82
C TRP A 220 -21.99 -0.44 8.02
N LEU A 221 -22.75 -1.45 8.43
CA LEU A 221 -24.10 -1.69 7.93
C LEU A 221 -25.05 -0.77 8.70
N LYS A 222 -25.57 0.26 8.03
CA LYS A 222 -26.61 1.12 8.59
C LYS A 222 -27.96 0.40 8.48
N PRO A 223 -28.84 0.51 9.48
CA PRO A 223 -30.15 -0.14 9.46
C PRO A 223 -30.96 0.20 8.21
N ASN A 224 -31.76 -0.77 7.76
CA ASN A 224 -32.70 -0.64 6.64
C ASN A 224 -32.07 -0.38 5.26
N ASN A 225 -30.73 -0.44 5.16
CA ASN A 225 -30.02 -0.42 3.88
C ASN A 225 -29.68 -1.85 3.43
N GLU A 226 -29.70 -2.06 2.12
CA GLU A 226 -29.20 -3.28 1.47
C GLU A 226 -27.80 -3.02 0.91
N TYR A 227 -26.87 -3.94 1.15
CA TYR A 227 -25.49 -3.85 0.68
C TYR A 227 -25.10 -5.11 -0.09
N SER A 228 -24.45 -4.95 -1.25
CA SER A 228 -23.95 -6.05 -2.08
C SER A 228 -22.43 -6.16 -2.00
N PHE A 229 -21.91 -7.39 -1.92
CA PHE A 229 -20.47 -7.67 -1.85
C PHE A 229 -20.09 -8.88 -2.71
N SER A 230 -18.97 -8.77 -3.43
CA SER A 230 -18.43 -9.85 -4.26
C SER A 230 -17.17 -10.44 -3.63
N PRO A 231 -16.88 -11.75 -3.78
CA PRO A 231 -15.63 -12.33 -3.29
C PRO A 231 -14.43 -11.94 -4.15
N ASN A 232 -14.67 -11.35 -5.33
CA ASN A 232 -13.63 -10.83 -6.23
C ASN A 232 -13.21 -9.39 -5.88
N ASN A 233 -13.81 -8.78 -4.86
CA ASN A 233 -13.39 -7.48 -4.38
C ASN A 233 -11.99 -7.53 -3.78
N VAL A 234 -11.28 -6.42 -3.87
CA VAL A 234 -9.93 -6.21 -3.35
C VAL A 234 -10.01 -5.27 -2.15
N GLU A 235 -9.17 -5.54 -1.15
CA GLU A 235 -8.99 -4.66 0.00
C GLU A 235 -8.03 -3.51 -0.36
N TYR A 236 -8.50 -2.28 -0.14
CA TYR A 236 -7.69 -1.07 -0.22
C TYR A 236 -7.56 -0.46 1.18
N SER A 237 -6.33 -0.30 1.64
CA SER A 237 -6.01 0.39 2.90
C SER A 237 -5.68 1.85 2.64
N PHE A 238 -6.27 2.73 3.43
CA PHE A 238 -6.11 4.18 3.33
C PHE A 238 -5.44 4.73 4.58
N LYS A 239 -4.58 5.72 4.36
CA LYS A 239 -4.08 6.62 5.40
C LYS A 239 -4.19 8.05 4.90
N ILE A 240 -5.00 8.85 5.57
CA ILE A 240 -5.17 10.28 5.26
C ILE A 240 -4.42 11.09 6.30
N SER A 241 -3.69 12.11 5.86
CA SER A 241 -2.95 13.01 6.74
C SER A 241 -3.51 14.42 6.67
N THR A 242 -3.97 14.94 7.80
CA THR A 242 -4.39 16.34 7.93
C THR A 242 -3.22 17.20 8.43
N GLY A 243 -3.10 18.42 7.92
CA GLY A 243 -2.10 19.41 8.31
C GLY A 243 -2.17 19.80 9.78
N ASN A 244 -1.00 20.03 10.39
CA ASN A 244 -0.92 20.63 11.72
C ASN A 244 -0.80 22.16 11.59
N VAL A 245 -1.88 22.78 11.12
CA VAL A 245 -2.03 24.24 10.99
C VAL A 245 -3.25 24.69 11.80
N SER A 246 -3.31 25.97 12.17
CA SER A 246 -4.46 26.54 12.89
C SER A 246 -5.74 26.30 12.08
N ALA A 247 -6.76 25.70 12.70
CA ALA A 247 -8.01 25.30 12.05
C ALA A 247 -7.84 24.36 10.84
N GLY A 248 -6.77 23.56 10.79
CA GLY A 248 -6.48 22.68 9.65
C GLY A 248 -7.36 21.42 9.53
N GLY A 249 -8.15 21.10 10.55
CA GLY A 249 -9.08 19.96 10.55
C GLY A 249 -10.46 20.35 10.01
N THR A 250 -11.31 19.36 9.75
CA THR A 250 -12.67 19.60 9.23
C THR A 250 -13.70 18.68 9.86
N ASP A 251 -14.89 19.21 10.11
CA ASP A 251 -16.08 18.44 10.50
C ASP A 251 -16.99 18.10 9.30
N ALA A 252 -16.64 18.54 8.09
CA ALA A 252 -17.41 18.29 6.88
C ALA A 252 -17.38 16.81 6.48
N ASN A 253 -18.37 16.37 5.68
CA ASN A 253 -18.32 15.04 5.10
C ASN A 253 -17.40 15.06 3.89
N VAL A 254 -16.40 14.18 3.92
CA VAL A 254 -15.39 14.04 2.88
C VAL A 254 -15.74 12.85 2.00
N SER A 255 -15.75 13.07 0.69
CA SER A 255 -15.99 12.05 -0.32
C SER A 255 -14.82 11.95 -1.30
N MET A 256 -14.65 10.76 -1.89
CA MET A 256 -13.58 10.49 -2.85
C MET A 256 -14.05 9.59 -4.00
N ILE A 257 -13.46 9.76 -5.18
CA ILE A 257 -13.47 8.81 -6.29
C ILE A 257 -12.03 8.39 -6.61
N LEU A 258 -11.82 7.09 -6.76
CA LEU A 258 -10.57 6.50 -7.22
C LEU A 258 -10.64 6.23 -8.72
N TYR A 259 -9.57 6.53 -9.45
CA TYR A 259 -9.44 6.23 -10.87
C TYR A 259 -8.30 5.25 -11.08
N GLY A 260 -8.59 4.08 -11.64
CA GLY A 260 -7.60 3.05 -11.93
C GLY A 260 -7.71 2.47 -13.34
N THR A 261 -6.76 1.63 -13.70
CA THR A 261 -6.67 1.02 -15.05
C THR A 261 -7.85 0.12 -15.40
N ASN A 262 -8.51 -0.47 -14.40
CA ASN A 262 -9.68 -1.34 -14.59
C ASN A 262 -11.01 -0.61 -14.34
N GLY A 263 -10.98 0.73 -14.32
CA GLY A 263 -12.14 1.59 -14.09
C GLY A 263 -12.06 2.36 -12.78
N ASN A 264 -13.16 3.06 -12.46
CA ASN A 264 -13.24 3.98 -11.32
C ASN A 264 -14.03 3.36 -10.16
N SER A 265 -13.83 3.85 -8.94
CA SER A 265 -14.79 3.57 -7.87
C SER A 265 -16.09 4.36 -8.10
N ASP A 266 -17.16 3.93 -7.44
CA ASP A 266 -18.27 4.85 -7.13
C ASP A 266 -17.81 5.92 -6.13
N GLU A 267 -18.68 6.87 -5.81
CA GLU A 267 -18.42 7.83 -4.73
C GLU A 267 -18.25 7.08 -3.39
N ILE A 268 -17.12 7.34 -2.74
CA ILE A 268 -16.80 6.81 -1.43
C ILE A 268 -16.95 7.93 -0.41
N LYS A 269 -17.97 7.83 0.45
CA LYS A 269 -18.14 8.70 1.61
C LYS A 269 -17.21 8.24 2.74
N LEU A 270 -16.13 8.96 2.99
CA LEU A 270 -15.06 8.53 3.90
C LEU A 270 -15.51 8.49 5.36
N ASN A 271 -16.40 9.39 5.75
CA ASN A 271 -17.00 9.43 7.09
C ASN A 271 -17.78 8.15 7.43
N ASP A 272 -18.15 7.34 6.42
CA ASP A 272 -18.77 6.02 6.65
C ASP A 272 -17.76 4.94 7.09
N TYR A 273 -16.45 5.22 7.08
CA TYR A 273 -15.39 4.26 7.40
C TYR A 273 -14.50 4.69 8.56
N ILE A 274 -14.53 5.96 8.93
CA ILE A 274 -13.72 6.53 10.01
C ILE A 274 -14.60 6.71 11.24
N ALA A 275 -14.05 6.47 12.43
CA ALA A 275 -14.76 6.69 13.69
C ALA A 275 -15.07 8.18 13.91
N LYS A 276 -15.88 8.50 14.93
CA LYS A 276 -16.23 9.89 15.28
C LYS A 276 -14.95 10.73 15.48
N ASN A 277 -14.98 11.99 15.00
CA ASN A 277 -13.85 12.95 14.93
C ASN A 277 -12.79 12.57 13.88
N ALA A 278 -13.22 12.48 12.62
CA ALA A 278 -12.34 12.23 11.48
C ALA A 278 -11.62 13.53 11.06
N PHE A 279 -10.45 13.41 10.42
CA PHE A 279 -9.76 14.52 9.74
C PHE A 279 -9.29 15.66 10.65
N GLU A 280 -9.01 15.36 11.91
CA GLU A 280 -8.54 16.32 12.91
C GLU A 280 -7.15 16.90 12.59
N ALA A 281 -6.92 18.18 12.94
CA ALA A 281 -5.67 18.87 12.65
C ALA A 281 -4.45 18.13 13.24
N GLY A 282 -3.45 17.88 12.40
CA GLY A 282 -2.23 17.14 12.77
C GLY A 282 -2.43 15.64 13.04
N ARG A 283 -3.61 15.07 12.74
CA ARG A 283 -3.91 13.64 12.91
C ARG A 283 -3.82 12.86 11.60
N TYR A 284 -3.92 11.54 11.76
CA TYR A 284 -4.00 10.58 10.67
C TYR A 284 -5.24 9.72 10.85
N ASP A 285 -5.96 9.50 9.76
CA ASP A 285 -7.11 8.60 9.71
C ASP A 285 -6.74 7.35 8.93
N TYR A 286 -7.10 6.18 9.47
CA TYR A 286 -6.80 4.87 8.90
C TYR A 286 -8.08 4.07 8.73
N PHE A 287 -8.31 3.55 7.54
CA PHE A 287 -9.47 2.71 7.26
C PHE A 287 -9.19 1.79 6.07
N LYS A 288 -10.04 0.77 5.92
CA LYS A 288 -10.02 -0.16 4.80
C LYS A 288 -11.34 -0.08 4.05
N ILE A 289 -11.29 -0.31 2.74
CA ILE A 289 -12.48 -0.42 1.90
C ILE A 289 -12.35 -1.64 1.00
N SER A 290 -13.44 -2.40 0.88
CA SER A 290 -13.62 -3.44 -0.12
C SER A 290 -14.24 -2.86 -1.39
N LEU A 291 -13.53 -2.91 -2.51
CA LEU A 291 -14.00 -2.43 -3.82
C LEU A 291 -13.73 -3.49 -4.89
N ARG A 292 -14.37 -3.37 -6.05
CA ARG A 292 -13.92 -4.12 -7.23
C ARG A 292 -12.43 -3.84 -7.50
N ASP A 293 -11.74 -4.77 -8.14
CA ASP A 293 -10.32 -4.59 -8.52
C ASP A 293 -10.18 -3.45 -9.55
N LEU A 294 -9.78 -2.26 -9.09
CA LEU A 294 -9.57 -1.08 -9.92
C LEU A 294 -8.24 -1.12 -10.71
N GLY A 295 -7.42 -2.15 -10.54
CA GLY A 295 -6.09 -2.23 -11.12
C GLY A 295 -5.14 -1.20 -10.48
N GLU A 296 -4.26 -0.61 -11.29
CA GLU A 296 -3.35 0.44 -10.83
C GLU A 296 -4.10 1.77 -10.72
N ILE A 297 -4.24 2.27 -9.48
CA ILE A 297 -4.84 3.59 -9.23
C ILE A 297 -3.83 4.66 -9.68
N ASN A 298 -4.24 5.58 -10.54
CA ASN A 298 -3.36 6.64 -11.06
C ASN A 298 -3.79 8.06 -10.65
N LYS A 299 -5.04 8.22 -10.24
CA LYS A 299 -5.65 9.49 -9.89
C LYS A 299 -6.72 9.29 -8.82
N ILE A 300 -6.90 10.29 -7.98
CA ILE A 300 -8.04 10.41 -7.07
C ILE A 300 -8.68 11.77 -7.21
N LYS A 301 -9.98 11.85 -6.98
CA LYS A 301 -10.69 13.11 -6.76
C LYS A 301 -11.23 13.09 -5.35
N ILE A 302 -10.93 14.12 -4.55
CA ILE A 302 -11.40 14.24 -3.16
C ILE A 302 -12.05 15.61 -2.95
N TRP A 303 -13.11 15.65 -2.14
CA TRP A 303 -13.84 16.87 -1.82
C TRP A 303 -14.57 16.78 -0.47
N HIS A 304 -15.06 17.90 0.02
CA HIS A 304 -15.97 17.97 1.16
C HIS A 304 -17.29 18.71 0.82
N ASP A 305 -18.28 18.64 1.70
CA ASP A 305 -19.67 19.06 1.44
C ASP A 305 -20.12 20.39 2.08
N GLU A 306 -19.19 21.16 2.68
CA GLU A 306 -19.41 22.53 3.20
C GLU A 306 -20.56 22.73 4.20
N GLN A 307 -20.95 21.70 4.97
CA GLN A 307 -22.14 21.81 5.82
C GLN A 307 -21.94 22.60 7.13
N PHE A 308 -20.70 22.94 7.51
CA PHE A 308 -20.39 23.52 8.82
C PHE A 308 -19.52 24.79 8.72
N LEU A 309 -19.65 25.71 9.70
CA LEU A 309 -18.82 26.92 9.78
C LEU A 309 -17.36 26.53 10.07
N GLY A 310 -16.43 26.84 9.16
CA GLY A 310 -15.00 26.47 9.31
C GLY A 310 -14.67 25.09 8.76
N ASP A 311 -15.35 24.68 7.70
CA ASP A 311 -15.23 23.43 6.93
C ASP A 311 -13.93 23.29 6.13
N GLY A 312 -13.17 24.38 5.97
CA GLY A 312 -11.87 24.38 5.33
C GLY A 312 -10.95 23.30 5.87
N TRP A 313 -10.39 22.48 4.97
CA TRP A 313 -9.57 21.33 5.38
C TRP A 313 -8.16 21.44 4.82
N TYR A 314 -7.15 21.45 5.69
CA TYR A 314 -5.76 21.37 5.22
C TYR A 314 -5.36 19.92 5.02
N LEU A 315 -5.46 19.42 3.79
CA LEU A 315 -5.04 18.07 3.43
C LEU A 315 -3.54 18.04 3.10
N ASN A 316 -2.75 17.27 3.85
CA ASN A 316 -1.35 17.03 3.51
C ASN A 316 -1.24 16.05 2.34
N LYS A 317 -1.73 14.83 2.54
CA LYS A 317 -1.58 13.73 1.58
C LYS A 317 -2.49 12.56 1.89
N ILE A 318 -2.64 11.68 0.89
CA ILE A 318 -3.39 10.43 0.99
C ILE A 318 -2.48 9.29 0.54
N GLU A 319 -2.38 8.25 1.35
CA GLU A 319 -1.66 7.03 1.03
C GLU A 319 -2.67 5.90 0.81
N ILE A 320 -2.58 5.22 -0.32
CA ILE A 320 -3.48 4.11 -0.68
C ILE A 320 -2.63 2.86 -0.94
N LYS A 321 -2.97 1.75 -0.28
CA LYS A 321 -2.34 0.45 -0.51
C LYS A 321 -3.37 -0.54 -1.05
N ASN A 322 -3.08 -1.14 -2.20
CA ASN A 322 -3.80 -2.31 -2.68
C ASN A 322 -3.23 -3.54 -1.96
N GLU A 323 -4.02 -4.21 -1.12
CA GLU A 323 -3.50 -5.34 -0.31
C GLU A 323 -3.20 -6.59 -1.15
N LYS A 324 -3.83 -6.74 -2.33
CA LYS A 324 -3.59 -7.86 -3.25
C LYS A 324 -2.22 -7.72 -3.94
N SER A 325 -1.86 -6.53 -4.41
CA SER A 325 -0.55 -6.29 -5.05
C SER A 325 0.53 -5.82 -4.08
N SER A 326 0.15 -5.46 -2.85
CA SER A 326 0.97 -4.73 -1.87
C SER A 326 1.53 -3.38 -2.36
N LEU A 327 1.10 -2.89 -3.53
CA LEU A 327 1.51 -1.60 -4.05
C LEU A 327 0.96 -0.48 -3.17
N LYS A 328 1.85 0.42 -2.77
CA LYS A 328 1.51 1.61 -1.99
C LYS A 328 1.75 2.86 -2.82
N LEU A 329 0.74 3.70 -2.90
CA LEU A 329 0.72 4.96 -3.65
C LEU A 329 0.56 6.13 -2.69
N GLU A 330 1.15 7.26 -3.07
CA GLU A 330 1.03 8.52 -2.33
C GLU A 330 0.50 9.63 -3.26
N PHE A 331 -0.48 10.36 -2.75
CA PHE A 331 -1.14 11.50 -3.39
C PHE A 331 -0.94 12.74 -2.51
N PRO A 332 0.16 13.49 -2.71
CA PRO A 332 0.44 14.70 -1.93
C PRO A 332 -0.41 15.89 -2.42
N PHE A 333 -0.81 16.76 -1.50
CA PHE A 333 -1.52 18.02 -1.80
C PHE A 333 -0.95 19.21 -1.03
N TYR A 334 -0.80 19.08 0.29
CA TYR A 334 -0.24 20.10 1.20
C TYR A 334 -0.85 21.50 1.04
N SER A 335 -2.18 21.56 0.93
CA SER A 335 -2.90 22.82 0.80
C SER A 335 -4.29 22.74 1.41
N TRP A 336 -4.95 23.89 1.51
CA TRP A 336 -6.34 24.00 1.90
C TRP A 336 -7.28 23.49 0.81
N LEU A 337 -8.31 22.75 1.21
CA LEU A 337 -9.55 22.56 0.46
C LEU A 337 -10.58 23.51 1.07
N ASP A 338 -10.57 24.75 0.59
CA ASP A 338 -11.37 25.86 1.11
C ASP A 338 -11.57 26.89 -0.01
N LYS A 339 -12.67 27.64 0.00
CA LYS A 339 -12.99 28.67 -1.01
C LYS A 339 -12.21 29.98 -0.80
N SER A 340 -11.81 30.28 0.43
CA SER A 340 -11.13 31.49 0.84
C SER A 340 -9.60 31.36 0.84
N GLU A 341 -9.07 30.15 0.93
CA GLU A 341 -7.63 29.85 0.92
C GLU A 341 -7.20 29.24 -0.43
N ASN A 342 -6.00 29.58 -0.92
CA ASN A 342 -5.45 29.04 -2.19
C ASN A 342 -5.38 27.49 -2.15
N PRO A 343 -5.96 26.73 -3.10
CA PRO A 343 -6.37 27.10 -4.46
C PRO A 343 -7.82 27.57 -4.66
N GLN A 344 -8.53 27.96 -3.61
CA GLN A 344 -9.91 28.46 -3.63
C GLN A 344 -10.88 27.41 -4.16
N SER A 345 -10.69 26.16 -3.74
CA SER A 345 -11.48 25.01 -4.16
C SER A 345 -11.69 24.05 -3.00
N ILE A 346 -12.91 23.51 -2.89
CA ILE A 346 -13.28 22.46 -1.93
C ILE A 346 -13.03 21.05 -2.46
N ASN A 347 -12.58 20.93 -3.71
CA ASN A 347 -12.25 19.66 -4.35
C ASN A 347 -10.91 19.74 -5.08
N VAL A 348 -10.24 18.61 -5.19
CA VAL A 348 -8.98 18.48 -5.93
C VAL A 348 -8.89 17.12 -6.60
N GLU A 349 -8.33 17.10 -7.81
CA GLU A 349 -7.82 15.88 -8.44
C GLU A 349 -6.32 15.75 -8.18
N LEU A 350 -5.90 14.63 -7.59
CA LEU A 350 -4.51 14.32 -7.28
C LEU A 350 -4.08 13.13 -8.11
N THR A 351 -2.91 13.21 -8.74
CA THR A 351 -2.27 12.07 -9.39
C THR A 351 -1.25 11.43 -8.46
N THR A 352 -1.02 10.13 -8.62
CA THR A 352 0.06 9.47 -7.88
C THR A 352 1.37 10.04 -8.41
N LEU A 353 2.31 10.32 -7.50
CA LEU A 353 3.70 10.31 -7.91
C LEU A 353 4.07 8.83 -8.13
N PRO A 354 4.48 8.40 -9.34
CA PRO A 354 5.15 7.12 -9.43
C PRO A 354 6.30 7.16 -8.43
N LEU A 355 6.44 6.13 -7.59
CA LEU A 355 7.68 5.88 -6.87
C LEU A 355 8.72 5.53 -7.94
N ILE A 356 9.21 6.53 -8.68
CA ILE A 356 10.40 6.40 -9.50
C ILE A 356 11.50 6.14 -8.47
N PRO A 357 12.08 4.92 -8.44
CA PRO A 357 13.09 4.62 -7.46
C PRO A 357 14.19 5.67 -7.60
N ARG A 358 14.60 6.27 -6.49
CA ARG A 358 15.56 7.37 -6.48
C ARG A 358 16.88 6.84 -7.08
N PRO A 359 17.39 7.43 -8.17
CA PRO A 359 18.73 7.16 -8.67
C PRO A 359 19.74 7.35 -7.54
N PHE A 360 20.51 6.30 -7.28
CA PHE A 360 21.41 6.19 -6.14
C PHE A 360 22.83 5.90 -6.61
N TYR A 361 23.81 6.57 -6.01
CA TYR A 361 25.23 6.44 -6.34
C TYR A 361 25.93 5.61 -5.26
N ALA A 362 26.26 4.37 -5.59
CA ALA A 362 27.17 3.53 -4.83
C ALA A 362 28.59 3.88 -5.25
N ILE A 363 29.25 4.73 -4.46
CA ILE A 363 30.51 5.37 -4.83
C ILE A 363 31.65 4.58 -4.18
N ALA A 364 32.54 4.00 -5.00
CA ALA A 364 33.73 3.35 -4.49
C ALA A 364 34.77 4.40 -4.03
N HIS A 365 35.34 4.21 -2.84
CA HIS A 365 36.26 5.15 -2.19
C HIS A 365 37.73 4.92 -2.61
N MET A 366 38.51 6.00 -2.70
CA MET A 366 39.96 5.99 -2.90
C MET A 366 40.42 5.13 -4.10
N VAL A 367 39.75 5.30 -5.23
CA VAL A 367 39.98 4.52 -6.46
C VAL A 367 41.14 5.12 -7.25
N ASN A 368 42.35 5.08 -6.66
CA ASN A 368 43.49 5.89 -7.11
C ASN A 368 44.36 5.28 -8.23
N THR A 369 44.00 4.08 -8.73
CA THR A 369 44.68 3.42 -9.85
C THR A 369 43.68 2.80 -10.82
N PRO A 370 44.04 2.60 -12.10
CA PRO A 370 43.14 1.94 -13.04
C PRO A 370 42.70 0.53 -12.62
N ALA A 371 43.57 -0.22 -11.94
CA ALA A 371 43.23 -1.54 -11.42
C ALA A 371 42.11 -1.45 -10.36
N TYR A 372 42.14 -0.43 -9.51
CA TYR A 372 41.07 -0.21 -8.53
C TYR A 372 39.77 0.27 -9.19
N VAL A 373 39.83 0.98 -10.32
CA VAL A 373 38.63 1.34 -11.09
C VAL A 373 37.94 0.07 -11.59
N GLU A 374 38.69 -0.80 -12.27
CA GLU A 374 38.19 -2.07 -12.78
C GLU A 374 37.57 -2.92 -11.65
N GLU A 375 38.32 -3.09 -10.56
CA GLU A 375 37.85 -3.83 -9.38
C GLU A 375 36.54 -3.25 -8.79
N ALA A 376 36.45 -1.93 -8.66
CA ALA A 376 35.27 -1.27 -8.12
C ALA A 376 34.04 -1.44 -9.02
N LEU A 377 34.21 -1.30 -10.33
CA LEU A 377 33.13 -1.42 -11.31
C LEU A 377 32.67 -2.88 -11.44
N ASP A 378 33.59 -3.85 -11.40
CA ASP A 378 33.28 -5.28 -11.37
C ASP A 378 32.50 -5.69 -10.11
N MET A 379 32.77 -5.05 -8.97
CA MET A 379 31.98 -5.19 -7.74
C MET A 379 30.60 -4.54 -7.82
N GLY A 380 30.25 -3.89 -8.93
CA GLY A 380 28.93 -3.30 -9.19
C GLY A 380 28.76 -1.87 -8.72
N SER A 381 29.82 -1.17 -8.31
CA SER A 381 29.73 0.28 -8.11
C SER A 381 29.36 0.98 -9.43
N ASN A 382 28.52 2.00 -9.36
CA ASN A 382 28.17 2.84 -10.51
C ASN A 382 28.88 4.19 -10.47
N ALA A 383 29.61 4.48 -9.40
CA ALA A 383 30.36 5.70 -9.23
C ALA A 383 31.70 5.43 -8.53
N ILE A 384 32.67 6.31 -8.75
CA ILE A 384 33.97 6.25 -8.09
C ILE A 384 34.36 7.61 -7.52
N GLU A 385 35.14 7.60 -6.45
CA GLU A 385 35.85 8.75 -5.92
C GLU A 385 37.36 8.45 -5.97
N PHE A 386 38.14 9.46 -6.36
CA PHE A 386 39.60 9.37 -6.37
C PHE A 386 40.24 10.72 -6.02
N ASP A 387 41.39 10.64 -5.37
CA ASP A 387 42.09 11.79 -4.80
C ASP A 387 43.02 12.43 -5.83
N ILE A 388 42.91 13.74 -6.05
CA ILE A 388 43.85 14.51 -6.87
C ILE A 388 44.72 15.36 -5.95
N THR A 389 46.02 15.13 -6.00
CA THR A 389 47.03 15.91 -5.28
C THR A 389 47.82 16.79 -6.25
N PRO A 390 47.61 18.12 -6.24
CA PRO A 390 48.46 19.07 -6.96
C PRO A 390 49.80 19.27 -6.25
N SER A 391 50.87 19.38 -7.02
CA SER A 391 52.21 19.75 -6.53
C SER A 391 52.69 20.99 -7.28
N LEU A 392 53.12 22.02 -6.54
CA LEU A 392 53.64 23.26 -7.13
C LEU A 392 55.09 23.06 -7.57
N GLU A 393 55.35 23.28 -8.84
CA GLU A 393 56.67 23.19 -9.48
C GLU A 393 57.39 24.55 -9.48
N LYS A 394 58.67 24.56 -9.85
CA LYS A 394 59.56 25.75 -9.78
C LYS A 394 59.10 26.95 -10.65
N ASP A 395 58.30 26.71 -11.68
CA ASP A 395 57.84 27.73 -12.65
C ASP A 395 56.37 28.14 -12.42
N ASP A 396 55.89 28.08 -11.17
CA ASP A 396 54.49 28.31 -10.80
C ASP A 396 53.48 27.35 -11.47
N ASN A 397 53.93 26.31 -12.16
CA ASN A 397 53.09 25.27 -12.74
C ASN A 397 52.73 24.19 -11.72
N PHE A 398 51.63 23.50 -11.97
CA PHE A 398 51.17 22.37 -11.16
C PHE A 398 51.34 21.06 -11.90
N SER A 399 51.95 20.09 -11.24
CA SER A 399 51.81 18.67 -11.60
C SER A 399 50.66 18.06 -10.79
N PHE A 400 49.94 17.10 -11.38
CA PHE A 400 48.77 16.47 -10.75
C PHE A 400 48.94 14.96 -10.69
N THR A 401 48.75 14.40 -9.50
CA THR A 401 48.83 12.96 -9.28
C THR A 401 47.58 12.46 -8.60
N VAL A 402 47.12 11.26 -8.99
CA VAL A 402 46.02 10.57 -8.33
C VAL A 402 46.60 9.84 -7.13
N PHE A 403 46.38 10.40 -5.94
CA PHE A 403 47.06 10.01 -4.71
C PHE A 403 46.38 10.61 -3.48
N HIS A 404 46.10 9.77 -2.48
CA HIS A 404 45.55 10.20 -1.19
C HIS A 404 46.65 10.66 -0.21
N GLY A 405 47.67 9.82 0.01
CA GLY A 405 48.70 10.04 1.02
C GLY A 405 48.53 9.26 2.32
N PHE A 406 49.64 9.09 3.04
CA PHE A 406 49.70 8.38 4.33
C PHE A 406 48.98 9.14 5.44
N ARG A 407 48.23 8.42 6.29
CA ARG A 407 47.69 8.96 7.55
C ARG A 407 48.30 8.23 8.76
N PRO A 408 48.81 8.93 9.80
CA PRO A 408 49.47 8.29 10.95
C PRO A 408 48.55 7.45 11.85
N ASP A 409 47.23 7.60 11.71
CA ASP A 409 46.18 6.96 12.52
C ASP A 409 45.59 5.69 11.89
N PHE A 410 46.26 5.11 10.87
CA PHE A 410 45.79 3.91 10.22
C PHE A 410 45.76 2.68 11.15
N ASP A 411 44.59 2.05 11.22
CA ASP A 411 44.37 0.75 11.82
C ASP A 411 45.22 -0.32 11.09
N PRO A 412 46.20 -0.95 11.77
CA PRO A 412 47.08 -1.94 11.15
C PRO A 412 46.33 -3.19 10.66
N ASP A 413 45.10 -3.45 11.14
CA ASP A 413 44.28 -4.57 10.69
C ASP A 413 43.58 -4.30 9.33
N LYS A 414 43.77 -3.09 8.74
CA LYS A 414 43.17 -2.69 7.45
C LYS A 414 44.22 -2.47 6.35
N VAL A 415 45.12 -3.44 6.18
CA VAL A 415 46.26 -3.40 5.23
C VAL A 415 45.86 -2.97 3.81
N ASN A 416 44.74 -3.47 3.27
CA ASN A 416 44.27 -3.10 1.93
C ASN A 416 43.93 -1.60 1.78
N LEU A 417 43.45 -0.93 2.82
CA LEU A 417 43.16 0.51 2.77
C LEU A 417 44.44 1.34 2.80
N MET A 418 45.43 0.87 3.56
CA MET A 418 46.76 1.48 3.60
C MET A 418 47.45 1.40 2.24
N GLU A 419 47.45 0.23 1.59
CA GLU A 419 47.96 0.07 0.22
C GLU A 419 47.26 1.00 -0.77
N ARG A 420 45.91 1.06 -0.74
CA ARG A 420 45.12 1.98 -1.59
C ARG A 420 45.48 3.45 -1.36
N SER A 421 45.77 3.84 -0.10
CA SER A 421 46.14 5.22 0.24
C SER A 421 47.51 5.64 -0.27
N LEU A 422 48.42 4.68 -0.45
CA LEU A 422 49.79 4.91 -0.91
C LEU A 422 49.94 4.75 -2.43
N ALA A 423 48.95 4.14 -3.09
CA ALA A 423 48.94 3.97 -4.53
C ALA A 423 48.90 5.33 -5.24
N LYS A 424 49.80 5.51 -6.22
CA LYS A 424 50.02 6.79 -6.90
C LYS A 424 50.02 6.58 -8.42
N THR A 425 49.23 7.38 -9.13
CA THR A 425 49.17 7.38 -10.60
C THR A 425 49.34 8.80 -11.13
N ASP A 426 49.98 8.96 -12.28
CA ASP A 426 49.92 10.24 -13.02
C ASP A 426 48.48 10.53 -13.47
N LEU A 427 48.02 11.78 -13.33
CA LEU A 427 46.64 12.13 -13.64
C LEU A 427 46.29 11.92 -15.12
N ALA A 428 47.16 12.30 -16.05
CA ALA A 428 46.86 12.16 -17.47
C ALA A 428 46.76 10.68 -17.88
N ILE A 429 47.61 9.82 -17.32
CA ILE A 429 47.55 8.36 -17.52
C ILE A 429 46.22 7.82 -16.97
N PHE A 430 45.86 8.20 -15.75
CA PHE A 430 44.64 7.73 -15.09
C PHE A 430 43.38 8.16 -15.88
N LEU A 431 43.28 9.43 -16.27
CA LEU A 431 42.15 9.96 -17.03
C LEU A 431 41.99 9.33 -18.42
N ASN A 432 43.10 9.07 -19.11
CA ASN A 432 43.04 8.36 -20.39
C ASN A 432 42.47 6.95 -20.22
N LYS A 433 42.84 6.25 -19.15
CA LYS A 433 42.33 4.91 -18.86
C LYS A 433 40.86 4.94 -18.39
N LEU A 434 40.45 5.95 -17.64
CA LEU A 434 39.03 6.17 -17.30
C LEU A 434 38.14 6.24 -18.54
N ARG A 435 38.59 6.89 -19.62
CA ARG A 435 37.82 6.94 -20.88
C ARG A 435 37.60 5.56 -21.52
N GLU A 436 38.50 4.61 -21.29
CA GLU A 436 38.31 3.24 -21.75
C GLU A 436 37.23 2.55 -20.89
N PHE A 437 37.28 2.75 -19.57
CA PHE A 437 36.25 2.23 -18.67
C PHE A 437 34.87 2.85 -18.93
N GLU A 438 34.78 4.12 -19.31
CA GLU A 438 33.52 4.72 -19.76
C GLU A 438 32.91 3.98 -20.95
N LYS A 439 33.68 3.28 -21.77
CA LYS A 439 33.12 2.48 -22.88
C LYS A 439 32.79 1.07 -22.45
N GLN A 440 33.65 0.48 -21.60
CA GLN A 440 33.53 -0.90 -21.14
C GLN A 440 32.40 -1.10 -20.12
N TYR A 441 32.06 -0.07 -19.32
CA TYR A 441 31.09 -0.17 -18.23
C TYR A 441 29.91 0.80 -18.43
N PRO A 442 28.83 0.40 -19.13
CA PRO A 442 27.67 1.27 -19.39
C PRO A 442 27.00 1.82 -18.12
N LYS A 443 27.04 1.07 -17.01
CA LYS A 443 26.47 1.47 -15.72
C LYS A 443 27.33 2.46 -14.94
N PHE A 444 28.59 2.66 -15.32
CA PHE A 444 29.44 3.68 -14.74
C PHE A 444 28.87 5.06 -15.10
N SER A 445 28.49 5.84 -14.08
CA SER A 445 27.66 7.04 -14.23
C SER A 445 28.21 8.30 -13.58
N LEU A 446 29.10 8.19 -12.57
CA LEU A 446 29.68 9.34 -11.88
C LEU A 446 31.14 9.16 -11.42
N CYS A 447 31.94 10.22 -11.53
CA CYS A 447 33.25 10.37 -10.90
C CYS A 447 33.23 11.52 -9.88
N ILE A 448 33.87 11.35 -8.72
CA ILE A 448 34.17 12.43 -7.77
C ILE A 448 35.68 12.64 -7.76
N PHE A 449 36.08 13.87 -8.07
CA PHE A 449 37.45 14.35 -8.13
C PHE A 449 37.75 15.04 -6.80
N ASP A 450 38.26 14.31 -5.81
CA ASP A 450 38.59 14.87 -4.49
C ASP A 450 39.93 15.62 -4.55
N CYS A 451 39.85 16.94 -4.73
CA CYS A 451 41.01 17.80 -4.91
C CYS A 451 41.64 18.17 -3.56
N LYS A 452 42.81 17.59 -3.26
CA LYS A 452 43.59 17.81 -2.04
C LYS A 452 44.38 19.13 -2.10
N LEU A 453 43.68 20.25 -1.93
CA LEU A 453 44.24 21.60 -2.06
C LEU A 453 45.03 22.09 -0.83
N GLY A 454 45.24 21.25 0.19
CA GLY A 454 45.90 21.63 1.44
C GLY A 454 47.32 22.18 1.26
N GLY A 455 48.04 21.70 0.23
CA GLY A 455 49.39 22.16 -0.12
C GLY A 455 49.44 23.35 -1.09
N VAL A 456 48.30 23.82 -1.59
CA VAL A 456 48.24 24.87 -2.63
C VAL A 456 48.15 26.25 -1.96
N PRO A 457 49.07 27.21 -2.26
CA PRO A 457 48.95 28.57 -1.77
C PRO A 457 47.62 29.21 -2.17
N LYS A 458 46.96 29.93 -1.25
CA LYS A 458 45.64 30.53 -1.51
C LYS A 458 45.61 31.45 -2.73
N SER A 459 46.70 32.19 -2.98
CA SER A 459 46.86 33.06 -4.16
C SER A 459 46.96 32.31 -5.48
N LYS A 460 47.26 31.00 -5.44
CA LYS A 460 47.46 30.12 -6.60
C LYS A 460 46.29 29.16 -6.84
N LEU A 461 45.24 29.19 -6.03
CA LEU A 461 44.08 28.30 -6.15
C LEU A 461 43.40 28.43 -7.52
N ASN A 462 43.18 29.66 -8.00
CA ASN A 462 42.60 29.91 -9.31
C ASN A 462 43.47 29.31 -10.43
N GLN A 463 44.77 29.61 -10.44
CA GLN A 463 45.73 29.05 -11.39
C GLN A 463 45.76 27.51 -11.35
N CYS A 464 45.72 26.91 -10.16
CA CYS A 464 45.65 25.46 -9.98
C CYS A 464 44.38 24.87 -10.63
N GLY A 465 43.23 25.55 -10.46
CA GLY A 465 41.97 25.14 -11.09
C GLY A 465 42.04 25.22 -12.62
N MET A 466 42.62 26.30 -13.16
CA MET A 466 42.83 26.47 -14.61
C MET A 466 43.68 25.32 -15.18
N GLN A 467 44.84 25.06 -14.59
CA GLN A 467 45.76 24.02 -15.10
C GLN A 467 45.17 22.60 -14.97
N LEU A 468 44.37 22.33 -13.92
CA LEU A 468 43.66 21.05 -13.83
C LEU A 468 42.62 20.91 -14.95
N ALA A 469 41.87 21.97 -15.25
CA ALA A 469 40.89 21.96 -16.34
C ALA A 469 41.56 21.65 -17.69
N GLU A 470 42.75 22.20 -17.96
CA GLU A 470 43.53 21.91 -19.17
C GLU A 470 43.94 20.43 -19.27
N VAL A 471 44.39 19.83 -18.16
CA VAL A 471 44.77 18.40 -18.12
C VAL A 471 43.54 17.51 -18.36
N ILE A 472 42.41 17.82 -17.71
CA ILE A 472 41.14 17.09 -17.87
C ILE A 472 40.62 17.25 -19.30
N GLU A 473 40.65 18.46 -19.85
CA GLU A 473 40.21 18.71 -21.21
C GLU A 473 40.99 17.83 -22.21
N LYS A 474 42.31 17.84 -22.08
CA LYS A 474 43.22 17.12 -22.98
C LYS A 474 43.13 15.60 -22.84
N SER A 475 42.99 15.09 -21.62
CA SER A 475 43.17 13.66 -21.31
C SER A 475 41.87 12.91 -21.08
N PHE A 476 40.81 13.61 -20.65
CA PHE A 476 39.49 13.04 -20.37
C PHE A 476 38.46 13.50 -21.42
N CYS A 477 38.45 14.79 -21.77
CA CYS A 477 37.41 15.36 -22.62
C CYS A 477 37.62 15.23 -24.14
N LYS A 478 38.77 14.78 -24.64
CA LYS A 478 39.01 14.76 -26.09
C LYS A 478 38.44 13.46 -26.72
N ASN A 479 37.67 13.57 -27.81
CA ASN A 479 37.21 12.49 -28.74
C ASN A 479 35.86 11.75 -28.52
N ASP A 480 34.93 12.22 -27.68
CA ASP A 480 33.50 11.80 -27.77
C ASP A 480 32.58 12.79 -27.01
N PRO A 481 31.78 13.64 -27.68
CA PRO A 481 30.92 14.61 -27.00
C PRO A 481 29.61 14.01 -26.45
N ASN A 482 29.25 12.78 -26.83
CA ASN A 482 27.89 12.24 -26.64
C ASN A 482 27.77 11.12 -25.60
N ASN A 483 28.86 10.67 -24.99
CA ASN A 483 28.82 9.64 -23.96
C ASN A 483 29.87 9.92 -22.86
N ARG A 484 29.46 10.60 -21.78
CA ARG A 484 30.36 10.98 -20.68
C ARG A 484 29.79 10.67 -19.32
N VAL A 485 30.65 10.14 -18.48
CA VAL A 485 30.42 10.04 -17.04
C VAL A 485 30.40 11.45 -16.46
N ASN A 486 29.39 11.72 -15.62
CA ASN A 486 29.30 13.01 -14.95
C ASN A 486 30.39 13.10 -13.87
N CYS A 487 30.86 14.31 -13.59
CA CYS A 487 31.99 14.55 -12.70
C CYS A 487 31.60 15.56 -11.63
N ILE A 488 32.05 15.34 -10.40
CA ILE A 488 31.95 16.30 -9.30
C ILE A 488 33.36 16.73 -8.92
N MET A 489 33.65 18.02 -9.04
CA MET A 489 34.85 18.62 -8.49
C MET A 489 34.62 18.87 -7.01
N SER A 490 35.25 18.07 -6.15
CA SER A 490 35.13 18.22 -4.69
C SER A 490 36.35 18.91 -4.13
N VAL A 491 36.13 19.91 -3.27
CA VAL A 491 37.19 20.54 -2.46
C VAL A 491 36.76 20.55 -1.00
N GLY A 492 37.70 20.46 -0.07
CA GLY A 492 37.31 20.31 1.34
C GLY A 492 36.54 21.49 1.94
N LYS A 493 36.96 22.74 1.66
CA LYS A 493 36.55 23.93 2.44
C LYS A 493 36.12 25.10 1.58
N LYS A 494 35.26 25.97 2.12
CA LYS A 494 34.74 27.17 1.40
C LYS A 494 35.82 28.15 0.98
N ASN A 495 36.96 28.18 1.65
CA ASN A 495 38.07 29.08 1.32
C ASN A 495 38.87 28.61 0.09
N TYR A 496 38.54 27.46 -0.47
CA TYR A 496 39.12 26.95 -1.70
C TYR A 496 38.30 27.26 -2.96
N THR A 497 37.17 27.97 -2.87
CA THR A 497 36.29 28.22 -4.02
C THR A 497 36.92 28.99 -5.17
N ALA A 498 38.02 29.71 -4.95
CA ALA A 498 38.80 30.35 -6.03
C ALA A 498 39.33 29.33 -7.06
N PHE A 499 39.50 28.06 -6.64
CA PHE A 499 39.81 26.95 -7.52
C PHE A 499 38.69 26.67 -8.53
N PHE A 500 37.43 26.71 -8.08
CA PHE A 500 36.28 26.52 -8.97
C PHE A 500 36.21 27.62 -10.03
N ASP A 501 36.50 28.87 -9.66
CA ASP A 501 36.54 29.99 -10.61
C ASP A 501 37.51 29.66 -11.76
N GLY A 502 38.76 29.33 -11.45
CA GLY A 502 39.76 29.00 -12.46
C GLY A 502 39.40 27.75 -13.27
N PHE A 503 38.85 26.72 -12.62
CA PHE A 503 38.46 25.48 -13.26
C PHE A 503 37.30 25.67 -14.26
N PHE A 504 36.17 26.20 -13.80
CA PHE A 504 34.97 26.33 -14.62
C PHE A 504 35.09 27.44 -15.67
N GLU A 505 35.89 28.49 -15.43
CA GLU A 505 36.17 29.51 -16.45
C GLU A 505 37.01 28.94 -17.60
N THR A 506 37.98 28.09 -17.30
CA THR A 506 38.89 27.47 -18.28
C THR A 506 38.22 26.31 -19.03
N LEU A 507 37.40 25.50 -18.35
CA LEU A 507 36.76 24.34 -18.98
C LEU A 507 35.84 24.78 -20.15
N PRO A 508 35.94 24.16 -21.34
CA PRO A 508 35.07 24.50 -22.47
C PRO A 508 33.58 24.37 -22.14
N LYS A 509 32.77 25.31 -22.64
CA LYS A 509 31.34 25.46 -22.28
C LYS A 509 30.52 24.19 -22.54
N GLU A 510 30.82 23.49 -23.62
CA GLU A 510 30.16 22.25 -24.02
C GLU A 510 30.35 21.11 -23.02
N PHE A 511 31.44 21.14 -22.23
CA PHE A 511 31.75 20.14 -21.22
C PHE A 511 31.25 20.51 -19.82
N ARG A 512 31.06 21.80 -19.51
CA ARG A 512 30.59 22.27 -18.19
C ARG A 512 29.32 21.57 -17.72
N ARG A 513 28.43 21.18 -18.63
CA ARG A 513 27.17 20.47 -18.33
C ARG A 513 27.36 19.13 -17.61
N TYR A 514 28.55 18.52 -17.74
CA TYR A 514 28.89 17.23 -17.12
C TYR A 514 29.62 17.41 -15.78
N PHE A 515 29.92 18.64 -15.38
CA PHE A 515 30.67 18.93 -14.16
C PHE A 515 29.80 19.63 -13.13
N GLY A 516 29.91 19.18 -11.88
CA GLY A 516 29.36 19.81 -10.69
C GLY A 516 30.43 20.15 -9.67
N ALA A 517 30.03 20.78 -8.57
CA ALA A 517 30.93 21.19 -7.50
C ALA A 517 30.42 20.74 -6.13
N ASP A 518 31.35 20.41 -5.23
CA ASP A 518 31.08 19.94 -3.87
C ASP A 518 32.03 20.56 -2.84
N LEU A 519 31.53 20.78 -1.62
CA LEU A 519 32.33 21.12 -0.44
C LEU A 519 32.21 19.99 0.60
N SER A 520 33.18 19.08 0.61
CA SER A 520 33.09 17.79 1.30
C SER A 520 33.34 17.81 2.81
N GLU A 521 33.96 18.87 3.35
CA GLU A 521 34.26 19.03 4.78
C GLU A 521 33.45 20.17 5.44
N GLU A 522 32.54 20.82 4.71
CA GLU A 522 31.72 21.93 5.22
C GLU A 522 30.32 21.49 5.63
N SER A 523 29.73 22.18 6.61
CA SER A 523 28.33 21.97 6.98
C SER A 523 27.39 22.35 5.83
N PHE A 524 26.25 21.66 5.72
CA PHE A 524 25.24 21.93 4.67
C PHE A 524 24.88 23.42 4.56
N GLN A 525 24.71 24.12 5.68
CA GLN A 525 24.33 25.53 5.70
C GLN A 525 25.42 26.44 5.12
N ILE A 526 26.69 26.12 5.38
CA ILE A 526 27.82 26.87 4.82
C ILE A 526 27.91 26.59 3.32
N THR A 527 27.81 25.32 2.93
CA THR A 527 27.85 24.91 1.53
C THR A 527 26.74 25.55 0.71
N GLU A 528 25.48 25.47 1.17
CA GLU A 528 24.33 26.07 0.51
C GLU A 528 24.51 27.59 0.32
N LYS A 529 24.89 28.32 1.38
CA LYS A 529 25.13 29.77 1.30
C LYS A 529 26.29 30.16 0.39
N THR A 530 27.31 29.30 0.29
CA THR A 530 28.47 29.54 -0.56
C THR A 530 28.08 29.37 -2.02
N PHE A 531 27.35 28.30 -2.34
CA PHE A 531 26.93 27.96 -3.70
C PHE A 531 25.75 28.79 -4.22
N GLU A 532 24.91 29.33 -3.35
CA GLU A 532 23.82 30.25 -3.71
C GLU A 532 24.31 31.47 -4.53
N LYS A 533 25.58 31.85 -4.36
CA LYS A 533 26.20 33.01 -5.03
C LYS A 533 26.94 32.66 -6.31
N ARG A 534 27.00 31.38 -6.68
CA ARG A 534 27.81 30.92 -7.82
C ARG A 534 26.94 30.45 -8.98
N ASN A 535 27.51 30.49 -10.19
CA ASN A 535 26.78 30.34 -11.44
C ASN A 535 26.80 28.91 -12.01
N GLU A 536 27.54 27.96 -11.43
CA GLU A 536 27.65 26.60 -11.98
C GLU A 536 26.34 25.82 -11.87
N GLY A 537 25.54 26.06 -10.84
CA GLY A 537 24.20 25.48 -10.64
C GLY A 537 24.15 23.98 -10.32
N ASN A 538 25.25 23.26 -10.53
CA ASN A 538 25.37 21.80 -10.42
C ASN A 538 26.00 21.38 -9.08
N PHE A 539 25.37 21.75 -7.97
CA PHE A 539 26.00 21.63 -6.65
C PHE A 539 25.62 20.35 -5.90
N TRP A 540 26.60 19.67 -5.34
CA TRP A 540 26.43 18.53 -4.45
C TRP A 540 26.84 18.91 -3.02
N TRP A 541 26.37 18.15 -2.05
CA TRP A 541 26.88 18.23 -0.68
C TRP A 541 27.23 16.84 -0.15
N GLY A 542 28.50 16.66 0.14
CA GLY A 542 29.03 15.52 0.88
C GLY A 542 29.28 15.86 2.34
N SER A 543 29.01 14.91 3.24
CA SER A 543 29.55 15.00 4.59
C SER A 543 29.74 13.62 5.18
N GLY A 544 30.70 13.53 6.09
CA GLY A 544 30.74 12.44 7.04
C GLY A 544 32.07 12.42 7.76
N ILE A 545 32.52 11.23 8.12
CA ILE A 545 33.68 11.05 8.97
C ILE A 545 34.51 9.89 8.45
N ALA A 546 35.83 9.98 8.62
CA ALA A 546 36.71 8.88 8.30
C ALA A 546 36.21 7.60 9.00
N SER A 547 36.19 6.48 8.28
CA SER A 547 35.63 5.20 8.75
C SER A 547 36.25 4.69 10.06
N GLN A 548 37.39 5.26 10.45
CA GLN A 548 38.17 4.95 11.65
C GLN A 548 37.80 5.83 12.87
N ALA A 549 36.91 6.81 12.71
CA ALA A 549 36.54 7.70 13.81
C ALA A 549 35.64 7.03 14.88
N PRO A 550 35.74 7.45 16.16
CA PRO A 550 34.97 6.89 17.28
C PRO A 550 33.45 6.84 17.03
N LYS A 551 32.80 5.74 17.46
CA LYS A 551 31.34 5.54 17.32
C LYS A 551 30.49 6.69 17.88
N ALA A 552 30.95 7.36 18.95
CA ALA A 552 30.26 8.49 19.57
C ALA A 552 30.12 9.71 18.63
N LEU A 553 30.96 9.84 17.60
CA LEU A 553 30.90 10.93 16.63
C LEU A 553 29.91 10.68 15.48
N ARG A 554 29.26 9.51 15.41
CA ARG A 554 28.57 9.01 14.19
C ARG A 554 27.10 9.39 14.02
N ASN A 555 26.45 10.12 14.94
CA ASN A 555 25.02 10.40 14.79
C ASN A 555 24.73 11.60 13.86
N TYR A 556 24.82 11.37 12.55
CA TYR A 556 24.59 12.37 11.50
C TYR A 556 23.19 12.33 10.88
N VAL A 557 22.38 11.31 11.19
CA VAL A 557 21.04 11.12 10.60
C VAL A 557 20.15 12.38 10.70
N PRO A 558 20.05 13.09 11.85
CA PRO A 558 19.25 14.31 11.93
C PRO A 558 19.73 15.43 10.98
N GLN A 559 21.05 15.57 10.79
CA GLN A 559 21.61 16.59 9.90
C GLN A 559 21.27 16.28 8.44
N PHE A 560 21.36 15.01 8.05
CA PHE A 560 21.00 14.55 6.70
C PHE A 560 19.50 14.67 6.42
N LEU A 561 18.63 14.41 7.41
CA LEU A 561 17.19 14.68 7.29
C LEU A 561 16.89 16.17 7.06
N ILE A 562 17.58 17.05 7.79
CA ILE A 562 17.45 18.50 7.61
C ILE A 562 17.95 18.93 6.22
N ALA A 563 19.10 18.41 5.80
CA ALA A 563 19.68 18.68 4.48
C ALA A 563 18.75 18.23 3.36
N ALA A 564 18.21 17.01 3.43
CA ALA A 564 17.26 16.48 2.45
C ALA A 564 16.01 17.34 2.34
N LYS A 565 15.44 17.78 3.47
CA LYS A 565 14.29 18.70 3.50
C LYS A 565 14.61 20.05 2.84
N LYS A 566 15.77 20.64 3.17
CA LYS A 566 16.19 21.93 2.60
C LYS A 566 16.46 21.84 1.10
N ARG A 567 17.13 20.77 0.66
CA ARG A 567 17.36 20.45 -0.76
C ARG A 567 16.04 20.45 -1.54
N THR A 568 15.02 19.78 -1.03
CA THR A 568 13.69 19.74 -1.68
C THR A 568 13.01 21.12 -1.74
N ILE A 569 13.16 21.95 -0.70
CA ILE A 569 12.52 23.28 -0.67
C ILE A 569 13.25 24.30 -1.55
N ARG A 570 14.59 24.32 -1.49
CA ARG A 570 15.40 25.39 -2.10
C ARG A 570 15.99 25.00 -3.44
N GLY A 571 16.27 23.72 -3.65
CA GLY A 571 16.84 23.18 -4.88
C GLY A 571 18.25 23.67 -5.23
N ILE A 572 18.97 24.37 -4.33
CA ILE A 572 20.34 24.85 -4.57
C ILE A 572 21.30 23.68 -4.64
N ILE A 573 21.32 22.85 -3.59
CA ILE A 573 21.99 21.56 -3.60
C ILE A 573 21.13 20.58 -4.41
N LYS A 574 21.75 19.84 -5.32
CA LYS A 574 21.07 18.88 -6.21
C LYS A 574 21.05 17.48 -5.63
N LYS A 575 22.17 17.06 -5.03
CA LYS A 575 22.33 15.74 -4.43
C LYS A 575 23.10 15.79 -3.12
N ILE A 576 22.83 14.82 -2.27
CA ILE A 576 23.43 14.67 -0.94
C ILE A 576 24.06 13.28 -0.85
N TYR A 577 25.29 13.19 -0.35
CA TYR A 577 25.95 11.90 -0.14
C TYR A 577 26.67 11.83 1.21
N TYR A 578 26.89 10.62 1.71
CA TYR A 578 27.61 10.36 2.95
C TYR A 578 28.93 9.64 2.69
N TRP A 579 30.01 10.00 3.39
CA TRP A 579 31.31 9.33 3.29
C TRP A 579 32.01 9.17 4.65
N THR A 580 32.75 8.11 4.95
CA THR A 580 32.78 6.79 4.30
C THR A 580 32.06 5.81 5.22
N LEU A 581 31.16 4.97 4.68
CA LEU A 581 30.24 4.16 5.49
C LEU A 581 30.25 2.69 5.09
N ASP A 582 30.94 1.82 5.84
CA ASP A 582 31.12 0.39 5.50
C ASP A 582 30.32 -0.59 6.36
N ASP A 583 29.60 -0.07 7.36
CA ASP A 583 28.82 -0.84 8.31
C ASP A 583 27.35 -0.92 7.84
N PRO A 584 26.81 -2.12 7.54
CA PRO A 584 25.45 -2.28 7.00
C PRO A 584 24.36 -1.64 7.88
N ASP A 585 24.41 -1.82 9.20
CA ASP A 585 23.42 -1.24 10.12
C ASP A 585 23.39 0.29 10.04
N SER A 586 24.57 0.89 9.88
CA SER A 586 24.70 2.33 9.71
C SER A 586 24.26 2.78 8.31
N MET A 587 24.50 1.99 7.26
CA MET A 587 23.99 2.25 5.90
C MET A 587 22.45 2.31 5.91
N GLU A 588 21.78 1.34 6.54
CA GLU A 588 20.32 1.28 6.64
C GLU A 588 19.75 2.53 7.32
N LYS A 589 20.35 2.94 8.45
CA LYS A 589 19.97 4.18 9.15
C LYS A 589 20.14 5.41 8.27
N MET A 590 21.20 5.45 7.46
CA MET A 590 21.45 6.57 6.56
C MET A 590 20.48 6.57 5.38
N LEU A 591 20.17 5.41 4.80
CA LEU A 591 19.22 5.26 3.68
C LEU A 591 17.80 5.75 4.03
N VAL A 592 17.40 5.75 5.30
CA VAL A 592 16.13 6.35 5.73
C VAL A 592 16.09 7.87 5.47
N THR A 593 17.24 8.54 5.38
CA THR A 593 17.33 10.00 5.17
C THR A 593 17.04 10.46 3.74
N LYS A 594 16.90 9.53 2.78
CA LYS A 594 16.71 9.84 1.35
C LYS A 594 17.87 10.63 0.71
N LEU A 595 19.09 10.37 1.18
CA LEU A 595 20.30 10.78 0.46
C LEU A 595 20.41 10.07 -0.89
N ASP A 596 21.28 10.59 -1.75
CA ASP A 596 21.39 10.16 -3.15
C ASP A 596 22.64 9.29 -3.40
N GLY A 597 23.58 9.19 -2.46
CA GLY A 597 24.72 8.29 -2.61
C GLY A 597 25.49 8.05 -1.31
N ILE A 598 26.28 6.99 -1.29
CA ILE A 598 27.18 6.67 -0.18
C ILE A 598 28.54 6.30 -0.76
N ILE A 599 29.61 6.90 -0.21
CA ILE A 599 30.99 6.47 -0.44
C ILE A 599 31.30 5.28 0.48
N VAL A 600 31.80 4.19 -0.11
CA VAL A 600 32.09 2.93 0.57
C VAL A 600 33.43 2.35 0.12
N ASN A 601 34.13 1.67 1.02
CA ASN A 601 35.33 0.92 0.69
C ASN A 601 34.98 -0.45 0.07
N ASN A 602 33.80 -1.00 0.35
CA ASN A 602 33.32 -2.26 -0.23
C ASN A 602 31.91 -2.09 -0.83
N PRO A 603 31.79 -1.87 -2.16
CA PRO A 603 30.53 -1.70 -2.85
C PRO A 603 29.52 -2.83 -2.63
N LEU A 604 29.97 -4.10 -2.58
CA LEU A 604 29.10 -5.26 -2.44
C LEU A 604 28.25 -5.21 -1.16
N LYS A 605 28.79 -4.65 -0.06
CA LYS A 605 28.01 -4.50 1.19
C LYS A 605 26.83 -3.56 1.01
N LEU A 606 27.05 -2.43 0.36
CA LEU A 606 26.00 -1.44 0.10
C LEU A 606 24.96 -1.99 -0.88
N LEU A 607 25.39 -2.66 -1.95
CA LEU A 607 24.48 -3.28 -2.92
C LEU A 607 23.54 -4.30 -2.26
N ARG A 608 24.06 -5.15 -1.37
CA ARG A 608 23.22 -6.09 -0.59
C ARG A 608 22.21 -5.40 0.33
N VAL A 609 22.57 -4.23 0.89
CA VAL A 609 21.63 -3.44 1.70
C VAL A 609 20.54 -2.84 0.82
N LEU A 610 20.87 -2.34 -0.37
CA LEU A 610 19.91 -1.78 -1.32
C LEU A 610 18.91 -2.83 -1.84
N GLU A 611 19.27 -4.11 -1.86
CA GLU A 611 18.40 -5.22 -2.28
C GLU A 611 17.35 -5.65 -1.23
N LYS A 612 17.45 -5.16 0.02
CA LYS A 612 16.46 -5.46 1.06
C LYS A 612 15.08 -4.92 0.69
N GLU A 613 14.01 -5.61 1.11
CA GLU A 613 12.60 -5.23 0.87
C GLU A 613 12.31 -3.77 1.22
N GLU A 614 12.92 -3.26 2.29
CA GLU A 614 12.74 -1.88 2.76
C GLU A 614 13.26 -0.83 1.77
N PHE A 615 14.26 -1.16 0.94
CA PHE A 615 15.00 -0.22 0.10
C PHE A 615 14.90 -0.50 -1.40
N LYS A 616 14.64 -1.74 -1.82
CA LYS A 616 14.66 -2.17 -3.23
C LYS A 616 13.65 -1.46 -4.13
N HIS A 617 12.57 -0.93 -3.55
CA HIS A 617 11.57 -0.13 -4.25
C HIS A 617 11.78 1.39 -4.08
N THR A 618 12.65 1.79 -3.15
CA THR A 618 12.96 3.19 -2.85
C THR A 618 14.11 3.69 -3.72
N TYR A 619 15.10 2.84 -4.01
CA TYR A 619 16.32 3.18 -4.73
C TYR A 619 16.53 2.31 -5.96
N LYS A 620 17.11 2.91 -7.00
CA LYS A 620 17.76 2.18 -8.10
C LYS A 620 19.18 2.72 -8.27
N LEU A 621 20.12 1.91 -8.72
CA LEU A 621 21.43 2.45 -9.09
C LEU A 621 21.25 3.47 -10.23
N ALA A 622 21.88 4.63 -10.08
CA ALA A 622 21.89 5.67 -11.08
C ALA A 622 22.67 5.22 -12.32
N GLU A 623 22.05 5.38 -13.49
CA GLU A 623 22.64 5.12 -14.80
C GLU A 623 23.01 6.45 -15.50
N ARG A 624 23.66 6.40 -16.67
CA ARG A 624 24.10 7.62 -17.38
C ARG A 624 22.99 8.60 -17.75
N ASN A 625 21.77 8.09 -17.93
CA ASN A 625 20.61 8.90 -18.27
C ASN A 625 19.98 9.57 -17.03
N ASP A 626 20.34 9.13 -15.81
CA ASP A 626 19.92 9.78 -14.59
C ASP A 626 20.78 11.02 -14.37
N ASN A 627 20.20 12.21 -14.61
CA ASN A 627 20.94 13.45 -14.47
C ASN A 627 21.33 13.71 -12.98
N PRO A 628 22.63 13.80 -12.63
CA PRO A 628 23.07 14.05 -11.25
C PRO A 628 22.79 15.48 -10.77
N PHE A 629 22.36 16.37 -11.66
CA PHE A 629 22.20 17.81 -11.39
C PHE A 629 20.74 18.25 -11.25
N ILE A 630 19.80 17.32 -11.17
CA ILE A 630 18.38 17.58 -10.89
C ILE A 630 17.97 17.07 -9.52
N VAL A 631 17.06 17.80 -8.87
CA VAL A 631 16.44 17.37 -7.60
C VAL A 631 15.29 16.42 -7.91
N ILE A 632 15.19 15.34 -7.13
CA ILE A 632 14.16 14.29 -7.24
C ILE A 632 13.34 14.21 -5.97
#